data_AF-A0A699I7T2-F1
#
_entry.id   AF-A0A699I7T2-F1
#
_cell.length_a   1.000
_cell.length_b   1.000
_cell.length_c   1.000
_cell.angle_alpha   90.00
_cell.angle_beta   90.00
_cell.angle_gamma   90.00
#
_symmetry.space_group_name_H-M   'P 1'
#
loop_
_entity.id
_entity.type
_entity.pdbx_description
1 polymer ?
#
loop_
_entity_poly.entity_id
_entity_poly.type
_entity_poly.pdbx_seq_one_letter_code
_entity_poly.pdbx_strand_id
1 'polypeptide(L)'
;MSTQGRLLNDIQGFKRELKEGKLNAVTLHMSHEKSGIANDEIVKEIKILVKNQRREIMQLVLEAKGSIVPRACKDVFWNTCNVLNLFYATDDGFTGNALLDIVKGVIYEPVSHPLMMVNGTNEHT
;
A
#
# COMPACT_ATOMS: atom_id res chain seq x y z
N MET A 1 -9.89 4.62 2.57
CA MET A 1 -9.02 3.61 3.20
C MET A 1 -9.52 2.21 2.98
N SER A 2 -10.72 1.85 3.45
CA SER A 2 -11.28 0.49 3.29
C SER A 2 -11.41 0.08 1.82
N THR A 3 -11.98 0.95 0.98
CA THR A 3 -12.12 0.70 -0.45
C THR A 3 -10.76 0.56 -1.13
N GLN A 4 -9.85 1.51 -0.93
CA GLN A 4 -8.49 1.45 -1.47
C GLN A 4 -7.76 0.15 -1.08
N GLY A 5 -7.81 -0.23 0.21
CA GLY A 5 -7.21 -1.47 0.68
C GLY A 5 -7.80 -2.71 0.00
N ARG A 6 -9.13 -2.75 -0.14
CA ARG A 6 -9.83 -3.83 -0.87
C ARG A 6 -9.40 -3.88 -2.33
N LEU A 7 -9.38 -2.76 -3.03
CA LEU A 7 -9.02 -2.73 -4.45
C LEU A 7 -7.56 -3.12 -4.69
N LEU A 8 -6.64 -2.68 -3.83
CA LEU A 8 -5.23 -3.08 -3.87
C LEU A 8 -5.06 -4.59 -3.61
N ASN A 9 -5.77 -5.12 -2.61
CA ASN A 9 -5.82 -6.55 -2.32
C ASN A 9 -6.33 -7.35 -3.52
N ASP A 10 -7.45 -6.93 -4.13
CA ASP A 10 -8.04 -7.59 -5.28
C ASP A 10 -7.07 -7.58 -6.48
N ILE A 11 -6.36 -6.47 -6.73
CA ILE A 11 -5.34 -6.39 -7.81
C ILE A 11 -4.23 -7.42 -7.61
N GLN A 12 -3.74 -7.62 -6.39
CA GLN A 12 -2.64 -8.56 -6.14
C GLN A 12 -3.14 -10.02 -6.01
N GLY A 13 -4.37 -10.21 -5.52
CA GLY A 13 -4.94 -11.52 -5.22
C GLY A 13 -5.73 -12.19 -6.36
N PHE A 14 -6.20 -11.44 -7.37
CA PHE A 14 -7.23 -11.96 -8.28
C PHE A 14 -6.88 -13.24 -9.01
N LYS A 15 -5.62 -13.44 -9.43
CA LYS A 15 -5.23 -14.67 -10.13
C LYS A 15 -5.34 -15.91 -9.24
N ARG A 16 -5.05 -15.76 -7.95
CA ARG A 16 -5.20 -16.83 -6.96
C ARG A 16 -6.68 -17.05 -6.64
N GLU A 17 -7.39 -15.98 -6.33
CA GLU A 17 -8.81 -16.03 -5.95
C GLU A 17 -9.69 -16.58 -7.08
N LEU A 18 -9.41 -16.22 -8.34
CA LEU A 18 -10.09 -16.77 -9.51
C LEU A 18 -9.93 -18.29 -9.62
N LYS A 19 -8.73 -18.83 -9.31
CA LYS A 19 -8.49 -20.29 -9.30
C LYS A 19 -9.27 -20.99 -8.18
N GLU A 20 -9.51 -20.29 -7.08
CA GLU A 20 -10.33 -20.77 -5.96
C GLU A 20 -11.84 -20.57 -6.19
N GLY A 21 -12.25 -20.01 -7.34
CA GLY A 21 -13.65 -19.70 -7.63
C GLY A 21 -14.20 -18.53 -6.81
N LYS A 22 -13.34 -17.71 -6.21
CA LYS A 22 -13.73 -16.53 -5.43
C LYS A 22 -13.84 -15.30 -6.32
N LEU A 23 -14.97 -14.63 -6.20
CA LEU A 23 -15.24 -13.37 -6.89
C LEU A 23 -14.65 -12.19 -6.11
N ASN A 24 -14.03 -11.25 -6.83
CA ASN A 24 -13.48 -10.00 -6.30
C ASN A 24 -13.73 -8.84 -7.31
N ALA A 25 -13.29 -7.62 -7.01
CA ALA A 25 -13.57 -6.47 -7.88
C ALA A 25 -13.01 -6.64 -9.31
N VAL A 26 -11.81 -7.19 -9.46
CA VAL A 26 -11.16 -7.40 -10.76
C VAL A 26 -11.96 -8.39 -11.60
N THR A 27 -12.27 -9.55 -11.03
CA THR A 27 -13.01 -10.63 -11.70
C THR A 27 -14.48 -10.27 -11.95
N LEU A 28 -15.10 -9.50 -11.06
CA LEU A 28 -16.43 -8.94 -11.27
C LEU A 28 -16.44 -7.99 -12.46
N HIS A 29 -15.46 -7.09 -12.56
CA HIS A 29 -15.35 -6.17 -13.70
C HIS A 29 -15.13 -6.92 -15.01
N MET A 30 -14.33 -8.00 -15.00
CA MET A 30 -14.16 -8.89 -16.17
C MET A 30 -15.47 -9.55 -16.60
N SER A 31 -16.33 -9.92 -15.65
CA SER A 31 -17.61 -10.58 -15.96
C SER A 31 -18.67 -9.63 -16.53
N HIS A 32 -18.59 -8.34 -16.19
CA HIS A 32 -19.48 -7.30 -16.69
C HIS A 32 -19.09 -6.79 -18.08
N GLU A 33 -17.78 -6.70 -18.35
CA GLU A 33 -17.21 -6.41 -19.66
C GLU A 33 -17.48 -7.60 -20.60
N LYS A 34 -18.34 -7.43 -21.61
CA LYS A 34 -18.55 -8.45 -22.65
C LYS A 34 -17.22 -8.74 -23.36
N SER A 35 -16.55 -9.83 -22.97
CA SER A 35 -15.45 -10.52 -23.66
C SER A 35 -14.64 -9.64 -24.62
N GLY A 36 -13.67 -8.87 -24.10
CA GLY A 36 -12.81 -8.08 -24.98
C GLY A 36 -11.71 -7.28 -24.28
N ILE A 37 -11.93 -6.86 -23.03
CA ILE A 37 -10.92 -6.10 -22.29
C ILE A 37 -9.86 -7.04 -21.71
N ALA A 38 -8.58 -6.71 -21.98
CA ALA A 38 -7.44 -7.43 -21.41
C ALA A 38 -7.37 -7.21 -19.91
N ASN A 39 -7.00 -8.24 -19.14
CA ASN A 39 -6.88 -8.17 -17.68
C ASN A 39 -6.10 -6.94 -17.17
N ASP A 40 -5.09 -6.51 -17.94
CA ASP A 40 -4.23 -5.38 -17.61
C ASP A 40 -4.95 -4.02 -17.68
N GLU A 41 -5.94 -3.87 -18.56
CA GLU A 41 -6.73 -2.64 -18.70
C GLU A 41 -7.70 -2.48 -17.51
N ILE A 42 -8.38 -3.54 -17.10
CA ILE A 42 -9.21 -3.54 -15.88
C ILE A 42 -8.36 -3.23 -14.64
N VAL A 43 -7.18 -3.87 -14.51
CA VAL A 43 -6.26 -3.56 -13.41
C VAL A 43 -5.82 -2.10 -13.45
N LYS A 44 -5.58 -1.54 -14.63
CA LYS A 44 -5.21 -0.12 -14.80
C LYS A 44 -6.35 0.81 -14.36
N GLU A 45 -7.59 0.51 -14.71
CA GLU A 45 -8.76 1.28 -14.28
C GLU A 45 -8.91 1.28 -12.75
N ILE A 46 -8.82 0.10 -12.13
CA ILE A 46 -8.89 -0.01 -10.66
C ILE A 46 -7.71 0.74 -10.01
N LYS A 47 -6.51 0.70 -10.59
CA LYS A 47 -5.36 1.50 -10.13
C LYS A 47 -5.63 3.01 -10.23
N ILE A 48 -6.33 3.48 -11.26
CA ILE A 48 -6.73 4.89 -11.38
C ILE A 48 -7.73 5.26 -10.27
N LEU A 49 -8.72 4.40 -9.99
CA LEU A 49 -9.66 4.61 -8.88
C LEU A 49 -8.93 4.72 -7.54
N VAL A 50 -7.99 3.81 -7.26
CA VAL A 50 -7.13 3.85 -6.07
C VAL A 50 -6.34 5.15 -5.98
N LYS A 51 -5.75 5.61 -7.10
CA LYS A 51 -4.97 6.85 -7.15
C LYS A 51 -5.84 8.09 -6.87
N ASN A 52 -7.05 8.13 -7.42
CA ASN A 52 -7.99 9.22 -7.20
C ASN A 52 -8.45 9.26 -5.74
N GLN A 53 -8.82 8.11 -5.17
CA GLN A 53 -9.19 8.03 -3.76
C GLN A 53 -8.05 8.45 -2.82
N ARG A 54 -6.81 8.07 -3.13
CA ARG A 54 -5.64 8.52 -2.34
C ARG A 54 -5.47 10.05 -2.38
N ARG A 55 -5.74 10.68 -3.53
CA ARG A 55 -5.70 12.14 -3.68
C ARG A 55 -6.76 12.82 -2.83
N GLU A 56 -7.99 12.31 -2.85
CA GLU A 56 -9.10 12.84 -2.03
C GLU A 56 -8.79 12.73 -0.54
N ILE A 57 -8.28 11.58 -0.07
CA ILE A 57 -7.86 11.41 1.32
C ILE A 57 -6.76 12.41 1.68
N MET A 58 -5.77 12.60 0.81
CA MET A 58 -4.70 13.58 1.04
C MET A 58 -5.26 15.00 1.21
N GLN A 59 -6.23 15.40 0.38
CA GLN A 59 -6.87 16.71 0.49
C GLN A 59 -7.55 16.88 1.86
N LEU A 60 -8.31 15.89 2.31
CA LEU A 60 -8.98 15.90 3.62
C LEU A 60 -7.99 15.91 4.80
N VAL A 61 -6.87 15.20 4.67
CA VAL A 61 -5.80 15.15 5.68
C VAL A 61 -5.12 16.51 5.81
N LEU A 62 -4.84 17.18 4.68
CA LEU A 62 -4.18 18.49 4.66
C LEU A 62 -5.11 19.66 4.97
N GLU A 63 -6.43 19.44 4.99
CA GLU A 63 -7.41 20.48 5.29
C GLU A 63 -7.26 21.01 6.73
N ALA A 64 -6.63 22.18 6.87
CA ALA A 64 -6.35 22.80 8.16
C ALA A 64 -7.49 23.71 8.66
N LYS A 65 -8.30 24.27 7.76
CA LYS A 65 -9.39 25.20 8.09
C LYS A 65 -10.74 24.48 7.98
N GLY A 66 -11.65 24.73 8.91
CA GLY A 66 -13.03 24.20 8.87
C GLY A 66 -13.18 22.71 9.20
N SER A 67 -12.08 21.99 9.42
CA SER A 67 -12.15 20.58 9.79
C SER A 67 -12.39 20.40 11.29
N ILE A 68 -13.43 19.65 11.64
CA ILE A 68 -13.74 19.25 13.02
C ILE A 68 -12.93 18.03 13.49
N VAL A 69 -12.18 17.40 12.58
CA VAL A 69 -11.45 16.15 12.84
C VAL A 69 -10.06 16.47 13.43
N PRO A 70 -9.71 15.93 14.61
CA PRO A 70 -8.39 16.15 15.22
C PRO A 70 -7.24 15.69 14.31
N ARG A 71 -6.10 16.40 14.38
CA ARG A 71 -4.94 16.11 13.56
C ARG A 71 -4.44 14.66 13.71
N ALA A 72 -4.35 14.17 14.94
CA ALA A 72 -3.95 12.79 15.22
C ALA A 72 -4.84 11.76 14.52
N CYS A 73 -6.15 11.99 14.45
CA CYS A 73 -7.07 11.13 13.72
C CYS A 73 -6.78 11.16 12.21
N LYS A 74 -6.53 12.34 11.64
CA LYS A 74 -6.14 12.46 10.23
C LYS A 74 -4.84 11.73 9.93
N ASP A 75 -3.86 11.82 10.82
CA ASP A 75 -2.57 11.14 10.67
C ASP A 75 -2.73 9.61 10.72
N VAL A 76 -3.59 9.07 11.58
CA VAL A 76 -3.91 7.62 11.58
C VAL A 76 -4.50 7.17 10.24
N PHE A 77 -5.43 7.95 9.67
CA PHE A 77 -6.01 7.67 8.37
C PHE A 77 -4.97 7.75 7.25
N TRP A 78 -4.10 8.75 7.30
CA TRP A 78 -3.03 8.91 6.31
C TRP A 78 -2.01 7.77 6.39
N ASN A 79 -1.56 7.43 7.60
CA ASN A 79 -0.58 6.38 7.84
C ASN A 79 -1.13 5.01 7.43
N THR A 80 -2.37 4.70 7.75
CA THR A 80 -3.02 3.46 7.33
C THR A 80 -3.13 3.39 5.80
N CYS A 81 -3.45 4.50 5.13
CA CYS A 81 -3.41 4.57 3.67
C CYS A 81 -2.00 4.25 3.14
N ASN A 82 -0.95 4.84 3.72
CA ASN A 82 0.44 4.56 3.32
C ASN A 82 0.82 3.09 3.53
N VAL A 83 0.48 2.51 4.68
CA VAL A 83 0.71 1.09 4.98
C VAL A 83 0.05 0.21 3.93
N LEU A 84 -1.22 0.44 3.59
CA LEU A 84 -1.91 -0.36 2.56
C LEU A 84 -1.27 -0.24 1.18
N ASN A 85 -0.77 0.94 0.79
CA ASN A 85 -0.07 1.09 -0.48
C ASN A 85 1.27 0.35 -0.47
N LEU A 86 2.01 0.38 0.64
CA LEU A 86 3.26 -0.36 0.77
C LEU A 86 3.02 -1.87 0.78
N PHE A 87 2.01 -2.32 1.54
CA PHE A 87 1.65 -3.71 1.71
C PHE A 87 1.31 -4.43 0.39
N TYR A 88 0.77 -3.69 -0.58
CA TYR A 88 0.41 -4.22 -1.91
C TYR A 88 1.25 -3.61 -3.04
N ALA A 89 2.39 -2.98 -2.75
CA ALA A 89 3.18 -2.24 -3.74
C ALA A 89 3.81 -3.16 -4.80
N THR A 90 4.35 -4.30 -4.35
CA THR A 90 5.11 -5.24 -5.19
C THR A 90 4.35 -6.54 -5.37
N ASP A 91 3.93 -7.16 -4.28
CA ASP A 91 3.20 -8.43 -4.25
C ASP A 91 2.02 -8.36 -3.26
N ASP A 92 1.39 -9.49 -2.99
CA ASP A 92 0.39 -9.63 -1.93
C ASP A 92 1.10 -9.70 -0.57
N GLY A 93 1.05 -8.63 0.22
CA GLY A 93 1.75 -8.56 1.51
C GLY A 93 1.33 -9.61 2.56
N PHE A 94 0.27 -10.40 2.34
CA PHE A 94 -0.05 -11.54 3.22
C PHE A 94 0.71 -12.81 2.85
N THR A 95 0.99 -13.02 1.56
CA THR A 95 1.54 -14.29 1.04
C THR A 95 2.90 -14.11 0.35
N GLY A 96 3.26 -12.87 0.04
CA GLY A 96 4.53 -12.47 -0.54
C GLY A 96 5.57 -12.09 0.51
N ASN A 97 6.78 -11.79 0.03
CA ASN A 97 7.93 -11.53 0.89
C ASN A 97 8.50 -10.11 0.71
N ALA A 98 8.07 -9.35 -0.31
CA ALA A 98 8.67 -8.05 -0.61
C ALA A 98 8.58 -7.07 0.57
N LEU A 99 7.48 -7.11 1.33
CA LEU A 99 7.31 -6.29 2.53
C LEU A 99 8.25 -6.68 3.67
N LEU A 100 8.59 -7.97 3.81
CA LEU A 100 9.38 -8.45 4.95
C LEU A 100 10.78 -7.84 4.96
N ASP A 101 11.42 -7.72 3.80
CA ASP A 101 12.76 -7.15 3.72
C ASP A 101 12.74 -5.65 4.04
N ILE A 102 11.72 -4.93 3.60
CA ILE A 102 11.52 -3.51 3.96
C ILE A 102 11.31 -3.38 5.48
N VAL A 103 10.46 -4.22 6.07
CA VAL A 103 10.19 -4.20 7.51
C VAL A 103 11.45 -4.52 8.31
N LYS A 104 12.26 -5.48 7.86
CA LYS A 104 13.53 -5.81 8.52
C LYS A 104 14.48 -4.61 8.50
N GLY A 105 14.62 -3.95 7.35
CA GLY A 105 15.46 -2.75 7.22
C GLY A 105 15.00 -1.60 8.12
N VAL A 106 13.70 -1.46 8.37
CA VAL A 106 13.18 -0.39 9.24
C VAL A 106 13.30 -0.72 10.73
N ILE A 107 13.08 -1.98 11.11
CA ILE A 107 13.02 -2.39 12.53
C ILE A 107 14.39 -2.80 13.08
N TYR A 108 15.18 -3.54 12.31
CA TYR A 108 16.40 -4.19 12.80
C TYR A 108 17.68 -3.53 12.32
N GLU A 109 17.66 -2.81 11.19
CA GLU A 109 18.87 -2.21 10.64
C GLU A 109 19.04 -0.77 11.17
N PRO A 110 20.11 -0.47 11.92
CA PRO A 110 20.38 0.87 12.38
C PRO A 110 20.78 1.78 11.21
N VAL A 111 20.31 3.02 11.23
CA VAL A 111 20.73 4.02 10.26
C VAL A 111 22.19 4.40 10.52
N SER A 112 23.08 4.03 9.60
CA SER A 112 24.49 4.41 9.69
C SER A 112 24.66 5.90 9.43
N HIS A 113 24.94 6.67 10.48
CA HIS A 113 25.35 8.07 10.37
C HIS A 113 26.89 8.12 10.31
N PRO A 114 27.52 8.87 9.38
CA PRO A 114 28.98 8.95 9.27
C PRO A 114 29.69 9.31 10.58
N LEU A 115 29.05 10.11 11.45
CA LEU A 115 29.56 10.47 12.78
C LEU A 115 29.48 9.35 13.84
N MET A 116 28.71 8.29 13.62
CA MET A 116 28.65 7.13 14.52
C MET A 116 29.73 6.08 14.21
N MET A 117 30.42 6.19 13.08
CA MET A 117 31.49 5.27 12.65
C MET A 117 32.89 5.70 13.16
N VAL A 118 33.03 6.90 13.74
CA VAL A 118 34.32 7.48 14.16
C VAL A 118 34.69 7.13 15.60
N ASN A 119 33.75 6.66 16.43
CA ASN A 119 34.00 6.37 17.85
C ASN A 119 34.30 4.88 18.15
N GLY A 120 34.52 4.04 17.13
CA GLY A 120 34.68 2.59 17.28
C GLY A 120 36.12 2.06 17.21
N THR A 121 37.12 2.90 16.96
CA THR A 121 38.52 2.47 16.86
C THR A 121 39.39 3.39 17.70
N ASN A 122 39.58 3.04 18.97
CA ASN A 122 40.81 3.26 19.75
C ASN A 122 40.55 2.86 21.20
N GLU A 123 40.76 1.58 21.50
CA GLU A 123 41.25 1.10 22.81
C GLU A 123 41.49 -0.42 22.67
N HIS A 124 42.71 -0.79 22.30
CA HIS A 124 43.42 -2.02 22.72
C HIS A 124 44.72 -2.17 21.91
N THR A 125 45.78 -1.54 22.41
CA THR A 125 47.16 -2.07 22.55
C THR A 125 48.00 -1.04 23.29
#